data_AF-A0A518UBB2-F1
#
_entry.id   AF-A0A518UBB2-F1
#
_cell.length_a   1.000
_cell.length_b   1.000
_cell.length_c   1.000
_cell.angle_alpha   90.00
_cell.angle_beta   90.00
_cell.angle_gamma   90.00
#
_symmetry.space_group_name_H-M   'P 1'
#
loop_
_entity.id
_entity.type
_entity.pdbx_description
1 polymer ?
#
loop_
_entity_poly.entity_id
_entity_poly.type
_entity_poly.pdbx_seq_one_letter_code
_entity_poly.pdbx_strand_id
1 'polypeptide(L)'
;MVELYRLWEHSKRHCAAADFRTVASWKSSSSVSFTTLRPPQKSPDAPTDPILYRITMNSLSTELERLYLIPGQMVYPATHGPDDTPRDEAPVPFSGERLQRSLSQGQHLTIDLVTPARTTRTLVISLERGRDWPLIAGLCERLQSELDLPAPALAVSGLAGYQLWLSLATPVPLAQAHQFVQALVRRYLPEAAQVQCHPSSADDRACRVDLVPAYREATRRWSAFIDPGLGGMFADEPGLDIQPNPAGQADILAGCRSIDARAFQHALARLESPPTCATETPPTAAQPHAEPQYAPAGAYANPEAFLMAVMNDPQCPIAHRIEAARALLPYRKGAPQ
;
A
#
# COMPACT_ATOMS: atom_id res chain seq x y z
N MET A 1 10.69 29.91 4.16
CA MET A 1 10.78 28.52 4.66
C MET A 1 10.33 28.38 6.12
N VAL A 2 10.86 29.15 7.08
CA VAL A 2 10.46 29.05 8.51
C VAL A 2 8.99 29.44 8.76
N GLU A 3 8.46 30.37 7.98
CA GLU A 3 7.06 30.85 8.09
C GLU A 3 6.04 29.85 7.51
N LEU A 4 6.43 29.12 6.44
CA LEU A 4 5.65 28.03 5.84
C LEU A 4 5.60 26.80 6.77
N TYR A 5 6.67 26.54 7.51
CA TYR A 5 6.70 25.46 8.51
C TYR A 5 5.78 25.76 9.72
N ARG A 6 5.68 27.02 10.14
CA ARG A 6 4.75 27.44 11.20
C ARG A 6 3.29 27.36 10.77
N LEU A 7 2.97 27.70 9.51
CA LEU A 7 1.63 27.53 8.94
C LEU A 7 1.24 26.05 8.83
N TRP A 8 2.18 25.17 8.47
CA TRP A 8 1.98 23.72 8.45
C TRP A 8 1.74 23.12 9.84
N GLU A 9 2.50 23.54 10.87
CA GLU A 9 2.24 23.11 12.25
C GLU A 9 0.91 23.62 12.80
N HIS A 10 0.50 24.83 12.43
CA HIS A 10 -0.78 25.40 12.88
C HIS A 10 -1.97 24.66 12.26
N SER A 11 -1.84 24.22 11.00
CA SER A 11 -2.85 23.40 10.30
C SER A 11 -2.99 22.01 10.92
N LYS A 12 -1.88 21.38 11.34
CA LYS A 12 -1.92 20.07 12.03
C LYS A 12 -2.70 20.11 13.35
N ARG A 13 -2.66 21.25 14.07
CA ARG A 13 -3.38 21.41 15.35
C ARG A 13 -4.88 21.66 15.18
N HIS A 14 -5.35 22.03 13.99
CA HIS A 14 -6.79 22.20 13.70
C HIS A 14 -7.45 20.95 13.12
N CYS A 15 -6.69 20.03 12.51
CA CYS A 15 -7.25 18.77 12.01
C CYS A 15 -7.48 17.70 13.09
N ALA A 16 -6.91 17.86 14.30
CA ALA A 16 -7.08 16.90 15.39
C ALA A 16 -8.37 17.08 16.23
N ALA A 17 -9.27 18.01 15.85
CA ALA A 17 -10.46 18.36 16.64
C ALA A 17 -11.75 18.48 15.83
N ALA A 18 -11.90 17.73 14.73
CA ALA A 18 -13.18 17.64 14.01
C ALA A 18 -13.92 16.34 14.38
N ASP A 19 -14.86 16.50 15.29
CA ASP A 19 -15.74 15.47 15.84
C ASP A 19 -16.64 14.82 14.78
N PHE A 20 -16.79 13.51 14.88
CA PHE A 20 -17.68 12.66 14.09
C PHE A 20 -19.13 12.95 14.46
N ARG A 21 -19.78 13.92 13.81
CA ARG A 21 -21.24 14.04 13.69
C ARG A 21 -21.57 15.23 12.79
N THR A 22 -22.05 14.96 11.58
CA THR A 22 -23.19 15.63 10.89
C THR A 22 -23.18 15.20 9.41
N VAL A 23 -23.73 14.03 9.11
CA VAL A 23 -24.19 13.66 7.76
C VAL A 23 -25.61 13.14 7.90
N ALA A 24 -26.55 14.07 8.09
CA ALA A 24 -27.97 13.79 8.07
C ALA A 24 -28.75 15.10 7.85
N SER A 25 -28.62 15.70 6.66
CA SER A 25 -29.62 16.63 6.13
C SER A 25 -29.22 17.07 4.72
N TRP A 26 -29.56 16.26 3.72
CA TRP A 26 -29.78 16.76 2.35
C TRP A 26 -30.68 15.80 1.59
N LYS A 27 -31.93 15.74 2.06
CA LYS A 27 -33.08 15.30 1.27
C LYS A 27 -34.18 16.32 1.51
N SER A 28 -34.44 17.20 0.55
CA SER A 28 -35.76 17.48 0.00
C SER A 28 -35.77 18.81 -0.78
N SER A 29 -36.60 18.82 -1.84
CA SER A 29 -37.02 19.93 -2.70
C SER A 29 -36.04 20.39 -3.79
N SER A 30 -36.29 19.98 -5.04
CA SER A 30 -37.32 20.62 -5.87
C SER A 30 -37.54 19.87 -7.18
N SER A 31 -38.82 19.73 -7.54
CA SER A 31 -39.32 19.21 -8.82
C SER A 31 -39.13 20.28 -9.91
N VAL A 32 -38.46 19.94 -11.02
CA VAL A 32 -38.56 20.72 -12.27
C VAL A 32 -38.54 19.76 -13.47
N SER A 33 -39.47 20.02 -14.39
CA SER A 33 -39.91 19.20 -15.51
C SER A 33 -38.84 18.87 -16.56
N PHE A 34 -38.99 17.69 -17.14
CA PHE A 34 -38.21 17.15 -18.26
C PHE A 34 -38.48 17.96 -19.54
N THR A 35 -37.46 18.61 -20.09
CA THR A 35 -37.48 19.15 -21.46
C THR A 35 -36.13 18.89 -22.10
N THR A 36 -36.19 18.30 -23.28
CA THR A 36 -35.09 17.84 -24.13
C THR A 36 -33.99 18.88 -24.31
N LEU A 37 -32.81 18.65 -23.75
CA LEU A 37 -31.62 19.47 -23.97
C LEU A 37 -30.43 18.61 -24.37
N ARG A 38 -30.00 18.88 -25.61
CA ARG A 38 -28.69 18.60 -26.23
C ARG A 38 -27.54 18.78 -25.22
N PRO A 39 -26.46 17.97 -25.26
CA PRO A 39 -25.39 18.07 -24.27
C PRO A 39 -24.74 19.47 -24.30
N PRO A 40 -24.54 20.13 -23.14
CA PRO A 40 -23.88 21.42 -23.11
C PRO A 40 -22.39 21.24 -23.40
N GLN A 41 -21.96 21.80 -24.53
CA GLN A 41 -20.56 22.12 -24.78
C GLN A 41 -20.14 23.29 -23.86
N LYS A 42 -19.06 23.05 -23.11
CA LYS A 42 -18.08 24.00 -22.55
C LYS A 42 -18.50 24.85 -21.33
N SER A 43 -17.83 24.59 -20.21
CA SER A 43 -17.12 25.64 -19.47
C SER A 43 -15.86 25.07 -18.79
N PRO A 44 -14.68 25.71 -18.92
CA PRO A 44 -13.43 25.27 -18.35
C PRO A 44 -13.19 25.99 -17.01
N ASP A 45 -13.35 25.29 -15.89
CA ASP A 45 -12.73 25.72 -14.64
C ASP A 45 -11.29 25.20 -14.61
N ALA A 46 -10.41 25.92 -15.29
CA ALA A 46 -9.00 25.96 -14.95
C ALA A 46 -8.61 27.43 -14.84
N PRO A 47 -8.02 27.79 -13.69
CA PRO A 47 -6.61 28.09 -13.75
C PRO A 47 -5.90 27.22 -12.73
N THR A 48 -5.57 25.98 -13.11
CA THR A 48 -4.37 25.42 -12.51
C THR A 48 -3.22 26.25 -13.05
N ASP A 49 -2.60 27.06 -12.20
CA ASP A 49 -1.38 27.78 -12.55
C ASP A 49 -0.43 26.78 -13.24
N PRO A 50 -0.05 27.01 -14.50
CA PRO A 50 0.75 26.06 -15.27
C PRO A 50 2.10 25.76 -14.59
N ILE A 51 2.59 26.68 -13.75
CA ILE A 51 3.77 26.48 -12.93
C ILE A 51 3.46 25.49 -11.80
N LEU A 52 2.37 25.67 -11.05
CA LEU A 52 1.95 24.74 -10.00
C LEU A 52 1.65 23.34 -10.55
N TYR A 53 0.97 23.24 -11.69
CA TYR A 53 0.71 21.95 -12.34
C TYR A 53 2.01 21.23 -12.70
N ARG A 54 2.99 21.96 -13.28
CA ARG A 54 4.30 21.41 -13.63
C ARG A 54 5.09 20.98 -12.39
N ILE A 55 5.08 21.76 -11.32
CA ILE A 55 5.74 21.42 -10.05
C ILE A 55 5.15 20.12 -9.48
N THR A 56 3.82 20.04 -9.42
CA THR A 56 3.13 18.87 -8.89
C THR A 56 3.38 17.62 -9.73
N MET A 57 3.37 17.74 -11.05
CA MET A 57 3.67 16.63 -11.95
C MET A 57 5.13 16.16 -11.82
N ASN A 58 6.05 17.09 -11.55
CA ASN A 58 7.44 16.75 -11.22
C ASN A 58 7.54 15.98 -9.90
N SER A 59 6.73 16.32 -8.89
CA SER A 59 6.69 15.57 -7.64
C SER A 59 6.23 14.13 -7.85
N LEU A 60 5.13 13.92 -8.60
CA LEU A 60 4.62 12.57 -8.88
C LEU A 60 5.65 11.71 -9.64
N SER A 61 6.26 12.25 -10.68
CA SER A 61 7.31 11.54 -11.43
C SER A 61 8.52 11.20 -10.54
N THR A 62 8.94 12.13 -9.68
CA THR A 62 10.02 11.91 -8.70
C THR A 62 9.71 10.76 -7.75
N GLU A 63 8.48 10.69 -7.22
CA GLU A 63 8.07 9.61 -6.30
C GLU A 63 7.98 8.25 -6.98
N LEU A 64 7.48 8.21 -8.23
CA LEU A 64 7.47 6.99 -9.05
C LEU A 64 8.90 6.51 -9.35
N GLU A 65 9.81 7.40 -9.70
CA GLU A 65 11.21 7.08 -9.92
C GLU A 65 11.90 6.63 -8.62
N ARG A 66 11.61 7.31 -7.51
CA ARG A 66 12.14 6.95 -6.19
C ARG A 66 11.74 5.54 -5.80
N LEU A 67 10.50 5.12 -6.06
CA LEU A 67 9.96 3.85 -5.58
C LEU A 67 10.10 2.69 -6.58
N TYR A 68 9.75 2.91 -7.85
CA TYR A 68 9.43 1.79 -8.75
C TYR A 68 10.28 1.72 -10.01
N LEU A 69 11.01 2.78 -10.35
CA LEU A 69 11.74 2.83 -11.61
C LEU A 69 13.25 2.71 -11.38
N ILE A 70 13.94 2.16 -12.38
CA ILE A 70 15.39 1.92 -12.36
C ILE A 70 15.98 2.42 -13.68
N PRO A 71 17.17 3.05 -13.66
CA PRO A 71 17.90 3.36 -14.89
C PRO A 71 18.12 2.11 -15.76
N GLY A 72 17.86 2.23 -17.06
CA GLY A 72 18.03 1.13 -18.02
C GLY A 72 16.84 0.15 -18.10
N GLN A 73 15.73 0.43 -17.41
CA GLN A 73 14.46 -0.26 -17.68
C GLN A 73 13.97 0.05 -19.10
N MET A 74 13.30 -0.94 -19.69
CA MET A 74 12.66 -0.78 -20.99
C MET A 74 11.19 -0.42 -20.79
N VAL A 75 10.69 0.45 -21.65
CA VAL A 75 9.28 0.81 -21.69
C VAL A 75 8.69 0.53 -23.07
N TYR A 76 7.42 0.19 -23.05
CA TYR A 76 6.59 -0.08 -24.22
C TYR A 76 5.53 1.02 -24.24
N PRO A 77 5.68 2.03 -25.11
CA PRO A 77 4.65 3.04 -25.28
C PRO A 77 3.39 2.35 -25.83
N ALA A 78 2.22 2.69 -25.27
CA ALA A 78 0.98 2.18 -25.83
C ALA A 78 0.69 2.87 -27.16
N THR A 79 0.99 2.19 -28.27
CA THR A 79 0.49 2.56 -29.58
C THR A 79 -0.75 1.76 -29.89
N HIS A 80 -1.92 2.39 -29.78
CA HIS A 80 -3.11 1.90 -30.47
C HIS A 80 -2.91 2.24 -31.96
N GLY A 81 -2.87 1.23 -32.82
CA GLY A 81 -3.01 1.46 -34.25
C GLY A 81 -4.39 2.07 -34.57
N PRO A 82 -4.62 2.59 -35.78
CA PRO A 82 -5.93 3.10 -36.20
C PRO A 82 -7.08 2.05 -36.17
N ASP A 83 -6.77 0.80 -35.81
CA ASP A 83 -7.66 -0.37 -35.74
C ASP A 83 -7.61 -1.05 -34.35
N ASP A 84 -7.18 -0.33 -33.30
CA ASP A 84 -7.01 -0.85 -31.92
C ASP A 84 -6.11 -2.09 -31.78
N THR A 85 -5.37 -2.45 -32.82
CA THR A 85 -4.40 -3.54 -32.77
C THR A 85 -3.14 -3.08 -32.04
N PRO A 86 -2.71 -3.79 -30.97
CA PRO A 86 -1.49 -3.46 -30.27
C PRO A 86 -0.30 -3.69 -31.21
N ARG A 87 0.38 -2.61 -31.59
CA ARG A 87 1.68 -2.69 -32.27
C ARG A 87 2.75 -2.95 -31.21
N ASP A 88 3.43 -4.08 -31.30
CA ASP A 88 4.71 -4.26 -30.61
C ASP A 88 5.74 -3.33 -31.26
N GLU A 89 5.79 -2.07 -30.83
CA GLU A 89 6.96 -1.22 -31.08
C GLU A 89 8.17 -1.80 -30.37
N ALA A 90 9.36 -1.54 -30.94
CA ALA A 90 10.61 -1.90 -30.30
C ALA A 90 10.68 -1.26 -28.91
N PRO A 91 11.09 -2.00 -27.87
CA PRO A 91 11.22 -1.45 -26.53
C PRO A 91 12.19 -0.27 -26.57
N VAL A 92 11.83 0.83 -25.90
CA VAL A 92 12.69 2.01 -25.77
C VAL A 92 13.19 2.15 -24.33
N PRO A 93 14.39 2.71 -24.11
CA PRO A 93 14.85 2.98 -22.76
C PRO A 93 13.92 3.96 -22.03
N PHE A 94 13.70 3.69 -20.73
CA PHE A 94 13.00 4.59 -19.83
C PHE A 94 13.67 5.98 -19.80
N SER A 95 12.85 7.03 -19.74
CA SER A 95 13.30 8.41 -19.50
C SER A 95 12.22 9.19 -18.75
N GLY A 96 12.63 10.08 -17.85
CA GLY A 96 11.71 10.92 -17.08
C GLY A 96 10.82 11.80 -17.96
N GLU A 97 11.30 12.24 -19.13
CA GLU A 97 10.48 12.97 -20.10
C GLU A 97 9.30 12.15 -20.64
N ARG A 98 9.49 10.85 -20.88
CA ARG A 98 8.42 9.96 -21.33
C ARG A 98 7.42 9.70 -20.22
N LEU A 99 7.91 9.50 -18.99
CA LEU A 99 7.06 9.40 -17.81
C LEU A 99 6.18 10.65 -17.67
N GLN A 100 6.79 11.83 -17.72
CA GLN A 100 6.07 13.09 -17.58
C GLN A 100 5.06 13.31 -18.70
N ARG A 101 5.41 12.95 -19.95
CA ARG A 101 4.46 12.98 -21.08
C ARG A 101 3.29 12.03 -20.85
N SER A 102 3.55 10.81 -20.39
CA SER A 102 2.52 9.83 -20.08
C SER A 102 1.55 10.34 -19.01
N LEU A 103 2.07 10.82 -17.88
CA LEU A 103 1.26 11.34 -16.78
C LEU A 103 0.43 12.58 -17.16
N SER A 104 1.00 13.49 -17.96
CA SER A 104 0.31 14.72 -18.39
C SER A 104 -0.73 14.48 -19.49
N GLN A 105 -0.48 13.53 -20.40
CA GLN A 105 -1.37 13.22 -21.53
C GLN A 105 -2.32 12.07 -21.24
N GLY A 106 -2.24 11.44 -20.05
CA GLY A 106 -2.99 10.24 -19.72
C GLY A 106 -2.61 9.03 -20.56
N GLN A 107 -1.46 9.08 -21.25
CA GLN A 107 -1.04 8.01 -22.13
C GLN A 107 -0.57 6.82 -21.33
N HIS A 108 -0.91 5.65 -21.87
CA HIS A 108 -0.54 4.40 -21.27
C HIS A 108 0.94 4.09 -21.51
N LEU A 109 1.66 3.85 -20.43
CA LEU A 109 3.07 3.51 -20.44
C LEU A 109 3.23 2.18 -19.72
N THR A 110 3.57 1.14 -20.47
CA THR A 110 3.85 -0.17 -19.90
C THR A 110 5.35 -0.27 -19.65
N ILE A 111 5.74 -0.59 -18.41
CA ILE A 111 7.12 -0.73 -17.99
C ILE A 111 7.51 -2.20 -17.86
N ASP A 112 8.72 -2.54 -18.28
CA ASP A 112 9.33 -3.81 -17.90
C ASP A 112 9.92 -3.68 -16.50
N LEU A 113 9.39 -4.45 -15.54
CA LEU A 113 9.91 -4.43 -14.18
C LEU A 113 11.32 -5.02 -14.09
N VAL A 114 11.72 -5.81 -15.09
CA VAL A 114 13.00 -6.52 -15.11
C VAL A 114 14.00 -5.79 -15.99
N THR A 115 15.16 -5.50 -15.43
CA THR A 115 16.27 -4.93 -16.18
C THR A 115 16.93 -5.99 -17.08
N PRO A 116 17.74 -5.60 -18.08
CA PRO A 116 18.53 -6.55 -18.86
C PRO A 116 19.46 -7.46 -18.01
N ALA A 117 19.83 -7.02 -16.80
CA ALA A 117 20.59 -7.81 -15.84
C ALA A 117 19.75 -8.87 -15.09
N ARG A 118 18.48 -9.09 -15.45
CA ARG A 118 17.52 -10.00 -14.80
C ARG A 118 17.33 -9.72 -13.32
N THR A 119 17.32 -8.43 -12.96
CA THR A 119 16.99 -7.94 -11.62
C THR A 119 15.76 -7.04 -11.65
N THR A 120 15.02 -7.00 -10.55
CA THR A 120 13.86 -6.11 -10.37
C THR A 120 13.95 -5.36 -9.05
N ARG A 121 13.37 -4.16 -9.02
CA ARG A 121 13.16 -3.36 -7.82
C ARG A 121 11.67 -3.31 -7.42
N THR A 122 10.79 -3.81 -8.26
CA THR A 122 9.35 -3.63 -8.11
C THR A 122 8.63 -4.95 -8.24
N LEU A 123 7.74 -5.19 -7.30
CA LEU A 123 6.85 -6.33 -7.29
C LEU A 123 5.41 -5.82 -7.30
N VAL A 124 4.58 -6.40 -8.15
CA VAL A 124 3.16 -6.04 -8.26
C VAL A 124 2.31 -7.30 -8.14
N ILE A 125 1.33 -7.25 -7.24
CA ILE A 125 0.31 -8.29 -7.09
C ILE A 125 -1.02 -7.66 -7.47
N SER A 126 -1.66 -8.19 -8.51
CA SER A 126 -2.94 -7.69 -9.03
C SER A 126 -4.05 -8.70 -8.74
N LEU A 127 -5.18 -8.21 -8.23
CA LEU A 127 -6.43 -8.95 -8.14
C LEU A 127 -7.39 -8.39 -9.18
N GLU A 128 -7.88 -9.23 -10.08
CA GLU A 128 -8.74 -8.79 -11.20
C GLU A 128 -10.23 -8.68 -10.84
N ARG A 129 -10.55 -8.64 -9.55
CA ARG A 129 -11.94 -8.48 -9.08
C ARG A 129 -12.01 -7.42 -8.00
N GLY A 130 -12.81 -6.38 -8.22
CA GLY A 130 -13.07 -5.34 -7.22
C GLY A 130 -13.67 -5.89 -5.91
N ARG A 131 -14.39 -7.01 -5.97
CA ARG A 131 -14.93 -7.69 -4.77
C ARG A 131 -13.87 -8.34 -3.90
N ASP A 132 -12.66 -8.55 -4.42
CA ASP A 132 -11.55 -9.15 -3.68
C ASP A 132 -10.80 -8.10 -2.82
N TRP A 133 -11.37 -6.90 -2.64
CA TRP A 133 -10.85 -5.87 -1.75
C TRP A 133 -10.48 -6.40 -0.34
N PRO A 134 -11.31 -7.21 0.35
CA PRO A 134 -10.93 -7.73 1.66
C PRO A 134 -9.65 -8.58 1.64
N LEU A 135 -9.38 -9.27 0.52
CA LEU A 135 -8.17 -10.08 0.37
C LEU A 135 -6.92 -9.21 0.23
N ILE A 136 -6.98 -8.14 -0.58
CA ILE A 136 -5.83 -7.24 -0.76
C ILE A 136 -5.57 -6.37 0.48
N ALA A 137 -6.63 -5.94 1.17
CA ALA A 137 -6.54 -5.22 2.43
C ALA A 137 -5.91 -6.10 3.52
N GLY A 138 -6.39 -7.33 3.65
CA GLY A 138 -5.83 -8.32 4.57
C GLY A 138 -4.35 -8.63 4.25
N LEU A 139 -3.99 -8.72 2.97
CA LEU A 139 -2.58 -8.87 2.58
C LEU A 139 -1.74 -7.67 3.05
N CYS A 140 -2.18 -6.43 2.84
CA CYS A 140 -1.46 -5.24 3.30
C CYS A 140 -1.22 -5.22 4.82
N GLU A 141 -2.22 -5.65 5.59
CA GLU A 141 -2.09 -5.78 7.04
C GLU A 141 -1.06 -6.84 7.41
N ARG A 142 -1.14 -8.03 6.81
CA ARG A 142 -0.24 -9.17 7.09
C ARG A 142 1.20 -8.87 6.70
N LEU A 143 1.43 -8.15 5.59
CA LEU A 143 2.77 -7.70 5.20
C LEU A 143 3.42 -6.84 6.31
N GLN A 144 2.65 -5.99 6.97
CA GLN A 144 3.16 -5.11 8.03
C GLN A 144 3.23 -5.83 9.38
N SER A 145 2.16 -6.50 9.80
CA SER A 145 2.06 -7.10 11.14
C SER A 145 2.82 -8.41 11.27
N GLU A 146 2.79 -9.26 10.23
CA GLU A 146 3.48 -10.55 10.25
C GLU A 146 4.87 -10.48 9.65
N LEU A 147 5.10 -9.75 8.55
CA LEU A 147 6.41 -9.74 7.88
C LEU A 147 7.30 -8.54 8.24
N ASP A 148 6.78 -7.58 9.03
CA ASP A 148 7.48 -6.34 9.40
C ASP A 148 7.95 -5.53 8.18
N LEU A 149 7.16 -5.58 7.10
CA LEU A 149 7.44 -4.85 5.86
C LEU A 149 6.77 -3.46 5.88
N PRO A 150 7.34 -2.45 5.20
CA PRO A 150 6.68 -1.17 4.98
C PRO A 150 5.34 -1.33 4.25
N ALA A 151 4.41 -0.41 4.52
CA ALA A 151 3.13 -0.35 3.81
C ALA A 151 3.34 -0.26 2.29
N PRO A 152 2.71 -1.15 1.50
CA PRO A 152 2.75 -1.06 0.05
C PRO A 152 1.90 0.12 -0.44
N ALA A 153 2.14 0.56 -1.68
CA ALA A 153 1.17 1.42 -2.35
C ALA A 153 0.04 0.55 -2.91
N LEU A 154 -1.20 1.01 -2.77
CA LEU A 154 -2.37 0.38 -3.35
C LEU A 154 -2.88 1.22 -4.50
N ALA A 155 -3.28 0.57 -5.58
CA ALA A 155 -3.88 1.21 -6.73
C ALA A 155 -5.13 0.48 -7.19
N VAL A 156 -6.09 1.24 -7.71
CA VAL A 156 -7.14 0.69 -8.58
C VAL A 156 -6.59 0.59 -9.99
N SER A 157 -6.79 -0.54 -10.65
CA SER A 157 -6.20 -0.79 -11.98
C SER A 157 -6.90 -0.02 -13.10
N GLY A 158 -8.08 0.55 -12.84
CA GLY A 158 -8.94 1.12 -13.86
C GLY A 158 -9.61 0.05 -14.74
N LEU A 159 -9.32 -1.24 -14.53
CA LEU A 159 -9.88 -2.36 -15.29
C LEU A 159 -10.91 -3.10 -14.44
N ALA A 160 -10.46 -4.09 -13.68
CA ALA A 160 -11.33 -5.04 -13.01
C ALA A 160 -11.05 -5.20 -11.50
N GLY A 161 -9.99 -4.58 -10.95
CA GLY A 161 -9.70 -4.68 -9.52
C GLY A 161 -8.52 -3.84 -9.06
N TYR A 162 -7.68 -4.41 -8.20
CA TYR A 162 -6.64 -3.69 -7.46
C TYR A 162 -5.25 -4.19 -7.75
N GLN A 163 -4.27 -3.35 -7.47
CA GLN A 163 -2.85 -3.65 -7.54
C GLN A 163 -2.18 -3.24 -6.24
N LEU A 164 -1.34 -4.12 -5.71
CA LEU A 164 -0.47 -3.88 -4.58
C LEU A 164 0.97 -3.77 -5.09
N TRP A 165 1.60 -2.62 -4.84
CA TRP A 165 2.93 -2.27 -5.34
C TRP A 165 3.95 -2.25 -4.20
N LEU A 166 4.93 -3.15 -4.28
CA LEU A 166 6.05 -3.23 -3.35
C LEU A 166 7.31 -2.66 -4.02
N SER A 167 7.97 -1.75 -3.31
CA SER A 167 9.25 -1.17 -3.72
C SER A 167 10.37 -1.86 -2.94
N LEU A 168 11.42 -2.31 -3.61
CA LEU A 168 12.65 -2.83 -3.00
C LEU A 168 13.70 -1.73 -2.99
N ALA A 169 14.51 -1.60 -1.95
CA ALA A 169 15.55 -0.57 -1.91
C ALA A 169 16.74 -0.93 -2.81
N THR A 170 17.04 -2.22 -2.92
CA THR A 170 18.10 -2.79 -3.75
C THR A 170 17.47 -3.74 -4.77
N PRO A 171 17.83 -3.67 -6.06
CA PRO A 171 17.38 -4.63 -7.05
C PRO A 171 17.76 -6.06 -6.65
N VAL A 172 16.80 -6.98 -6.71
CA VAL A 172 17.00 -8.40 -6.39
C VAL A 172 16.96 -9.24 -7.67
N PRO A 173 17.61 -10.41 -7.71
CA PRO A 173 17.50 -11.33 -8.84
C PRO A 173 16.05 -11.75 -9.10
N LEU A 174 15.68 -11.87 -10.37
CA LEU A 174 14.31 -12.23 -10.79
C LEU A 174 13.81 -13.52 -10.12
N ALA A 175 14.66 -14.54 -10.01
CA ALA A 175 14.30 -15.80 -9.37
C ALA A 175 13.86 -15.60 -7.91
N GLN A 176 14.57 -14.74 -7.17
CA GLN A 176 14.27 -14.45 -5.76
C GLN A 176 13.01 -13.60 -5.62
N ALA A 177 12.81 -12.61 -6.50
CA ALA A 177 11.58 -11.83 -6.57
C ALA A 177 10.36 -12.74 -6.83
N HIS A 178 10.48 -13.65 -7.80
CA HIS A 178 9.42 -14.59 -8.15
C HIS A 178 9.09 -15.51 -6.97
N GLN A 179 10.10 -16.08 -6.33
CA GLN A 179 9.94 -16.93 -5.15
C GLN A 179 9.20 -16.20 -4.01
N PHE A 180 9.59 -14.96 -3.74
CA PHE A 180 8.96 -14.13 -2.72
C PHE A 180 7.47 -13.89 -3.00
N VAL A 181 7.12 -13.44 -4.21
CA VAL A 181 5.71 -13.16 -4.57
C VAL A 181 4.88 -14.44 -4.59
N GLN A 182 5.41 -15.54 -5.12
CA GLN A 182 4.72 -16.84 -5.11
C GLN A 182 4.50 -17.36 -3.69
N ALA A 183 5.44 -17.13 -2.77
CA ALA A 183 5.26 -17.50 -1.37
C ALA A 183 4.18 -16.64 -0.69
N LEU A 184 4.14 -15.33 -0.96
CA LEU A 184 3.07 -14.44 -0.49
C LEU A 184 1.69 -14.90 -0.96
N VAL A 185 1.53 -15.16 -2.26
CA VAL A 185 0.24 -15.59 -2.83
C VAL A 185 -0.20 -16.92 -2.23
N ARG A 186 0.68 -17.93 -2.19
CA ARG A 186 0.35 -19.24 -1.62
C ARG A 186 -0.04 -19.15 -0.14
N ARG A 187 0.58 -18.25 0.61
CA ARG A 187 0.38 -18.14 2.06
C ARG A 187 -0.84 -17.31 2.44
N TYR A 188 -1.05 -16.20 1.73
CA TYR A 188 -2.02 -15.16 2.13
C TYR A 188 -3.19 -15.01 1.18
N LEU A 189 -3.10 -15.52 -0.05
CA LEU A 189 -4.15 -15.46 -1.05
C LEU A 189 -4.52 -16.85 -1.62
N PRO A 190 -4.67 -17.92 -0.79
CA PRO A 190 -4.97 -19.26 -1.31
C PRO A 190 -6.34 -19.36 -2.00
N GLU A 191 -7.28 -18.48 -1.67
CA GLU A 191 -8.66 -18.48 -2.19
C GLU A 191 -8.86 -17.55 -3.39
N ALA A 192 -7.84 -16.77 -3.77
CA ALA A 192 -7.97 -15.80 -4.83
C ALA A 192 -7.88 -16.49 -6.21
N ALA A 193 -8.98 -16.42 -6.98
CA ALA A 193 -9.09 -17.13 -8.26
C ALA A 193 -8.33 -16.47 -9.42
N GLN A 194 -8.08 -15.16 -9.35
CA GLN A 194 -7.49 -14.35 -10.44
C GLN A 194 -6.41 -13.42 -9.91
N VAL A 195 -5.30 -14.01 -9.45
CA VAL A 195 -4.10 -13.28 -9.02
C VAL A 195 -3.08 -13.23 -10.14
N GLN A 196 -2.65 -12.03 -10.51
CA GLN A 196 -1.49 -11.82 -11.37
C GLN A 196 -0.31 -11.30 -10.57
N CYS A 197 0.87 -11.83 -10.85
CA CYS A 197 2.09 -11.52 -10.13
C CYS A 197 3.16 -11.07 -11.11
N HIS A 198 3.75 -9.92 -10.82
CA HIS A 198 4.84 -9.38 -11.60
C HIS A 198 6.05 -9.06 -10.71
N PRO A 199 7.27 -9.39 -11.14
CA PRO A 199 7.58 -10.09 -12.38
C PRO A 199 7.27 -11.61 -12.31
N SER A 200 6.86 -12.18 -13.44
CA SER A 200 6.60 -13.62 -13.58
C SER A 200 7.77 -14.32 -14.27
N SER A 201 7.99 -15.60 -13.96
CA SER A 201 9.02 -16.44 -14.60
C SER A 201 8.56 -17.04 -15.93
N ALA A 202 7.28 -16.92 -16.28
CA ALA A 202 6.66 -17.63 -17.42
C ALA A 202 7.04 -17.07 -18.80
N ASP A 203 7.13 -15.74 -18.93
CA ASP A 203 7.47 -15.05 -20.18
C ASP A 203 7.98 -13.63 -19.86
N ASP A 204 8.80 -13.05 -20.73
CA ASP A 204 9.30 -11.68 -20.61
C ASP A 204 8.14 -10.67 -20.71
N ARG A 205 7.06 -10.97 -21.46
CA ARG A 205 5.84 -10.15 -21.44
C ARG A 205 5.16 -10.13 -20.07
N ALA A 206 5.27 -11.21 -19.31
CA ALA A 206 4.69 -11.32 -17.98
C ALA A 206 5.50 -10.56 -16.92
N CYS A 207 6.60 -9.91 -17.28
CA CYS A 207 7.32 -8.94 -16.45
C CYS A 207 6.82 -7.51 -16.66
N ARG A 208 5.94 -7.27 -17.63
CA ARG A 208 5.44 -5.96 -18.00
C ARG A 208 4.23 -5.57 -17.14
N VAL A 209 4.22 -4.35 -16.64
CA VAL A 209 3.10 -3.77 -15.90
C VAL A 209 2.83 -2.37 -16.39
N ASP A 210 1.55 -2.02 -16.46
CA ASP A 210 1.11 -0.69 -16.79
C ASP A 210 1.33 0.27 -15.64
N LEU A 211 1.93 1.41 -15.93
CA LEU A 211 2.15 2.43 -14.92
C LEU A 211 0.82 3.07 -14.49
N VAL A 212 0.75 3.39 -13.20
CA VAL A 212 -0.34 4.12 -12.57
C VAL A 212 0.17 5.53 -12.20
N PRO A 213 -0.62 6.60 -12.36
CA PRO A 213 -1.94 6.67 -12.99
C PRO A 213 -1.94 6.61 -14.53
N ALA A 214 -2.98 6.03 -15.12
CA ALA A 214 -3.21 6.03 -16.56
C ALA A 214 -4.70 5.86 -16.91
N TYR A 215 -5.13 6.42 -18.04
CA TYR A 215 -6.50 6.24 -18.54
C TYR A 215 -6.65 4.88 -19.23
N ARG A 216 -7.78 4.20 -18.99
CA ARG A 216 -8.15 2.94 -19.64
C ARG A 216 -9.32 3.16 -20.58
N GLU A 217 -9.05 3.09 -21.88
CA GLU A 217 -10.08 3.27 -22.91
C GLU A 217 -11.18 2.19 -22.84
N ALA A 218 -10.80 0.94 -22.57
CA ALA A 218 -11.72 -0.19 -22.52
C ALA A 218 -12.85 -0.02 -21.47
N THR A 219 -12.54 0.59 -20.33
CA THR A 219 -13.47 0.81 -19.21
C THR A 219 -13.84 2.28 -19.02
N ARG A 220 -13.20 3.17 -19.77
CA ARG A 220 -13.27 4.64 -19.65
C ARG A 220 -12.96 5.17 -18.26
N ARG A 221 -12.08 4.48 -17.52
CA ARG A 221 -11.70 4.81 -16.14
C ARG A 221 -10.21 5.05 -16.01
N TRP A 222 -9.84 5.85 -15.03
CA TRP A 222 -8.46 6.07 -14.63
C TRP A 222 -8.03 5.05 -13.59
N SER A 223 -6.85 4.49 -13.77
CA SER A 223 -6.10 3.88 -12.67
C SER A 223 -5.53 4.96 -11.77
N ALA A 224 -5.44 4.68 -10.47
CA ALA A 224 -4.92 5.64 -9.50
C ALA A 224 -4.42 4.91 -8.24
N PHE A 225 -3.40 5.47 -7.59
CA PHE A 225 -3.07 5.11 -6.22
C PHE A 225 -4.15 5.63 -5.28
N ILE A 226 -4.51 4.80 -4.30
CA ILE A 226 -5.58 5.05 -3.34
C ILE A 226 -5.07 4.86 -1.91
N ASP A 227 -5.71 5.57 -0.99
CA ASP A 227 -5.54 5.28 0.43
C ASP A 227 -6.19 3.92 0.76
N PRO A 228 -5.55 3.05 1.56
CA PRO A 228 -6.11 1.75 1.94
C PRO A 228 -7.51 1.85 2.57
N GLY A 229 -7.82 2.91 3.31
CA GLY A 229 -9.15 3.11 3.91
C GLY A 229 -10.26 3.34 2.90
N LEU A 230 -9.93 3.64 1.64
CA LEU A 230 -10.90 3.94 0.59
C LEU A 230 -11.18 2.76 -0.34
N GLY A 231 -10.41 1.68 -0.31
CA GLY A 231 -10.49 0.63 -1.33
C GLY A 231 -11.86 -0.01 -1.49
N GLY A 232 -12.62 -0.17 -0.41
CA GLY A 232 -13.96 -0.77 -0.45
C GLY A 232 -14.97 -0.04 -1.35
N MET A 233 -14.76 1.26 -1.65
CA MET A 233 -15.65 2.02 -2.53
C MET A 233 -15.52 1.64 -4.01
N PHE A 234 -14.43 0.96 -4.38
CA PHE A 234 -14.09 0.59 -5.75
C PHE A 234 -14.46 -0.86 -6.08
N ALA A 235 -15.24 -1.52 -5.21
CA ALA A 235 -15.51 -2.95 -5.33
C ALA A 235 -16.36 -3.32 -6.56
N ASP A 236 -17.31 -2.47 -6.92
CA ASP A 236 -18.12 -2.63 -8.13
C ASP A 236 -17.51 -1.87 -9.32
N GLU A 237 -16.79 -0.78 -9.06
CA GLU A 237 -16.25 0.13 -10.06
C GLU A 237 -14.76 0.43 -9.80
N PRO A 238 -13.84 -0.44 -10.25
CA PRO A 238 -12.43 -0.41 -9.87
C PRO A 238 -11.60 0.61 -10.66
N GLY A 239 -12.01 1.89 -10.61
CA GLY A 239 -11.32 3.01 -11.25
C GLY A 239 -12.01 4.35 -11.01
N LEU A 240 -11.37 5.45 -11.41
CA LEU A 240 -11.94 6.80 -11.30
C LEU A 240 -12.52 7.27 -12.64
N ASP A 241 -13.64 7.99 -12.62
CA ASP A 241 -14.19 8.61 -13.84
C ASP A 241 -13.42 9.88 -14.24
N ILE A 242 -12.73 10.50 -13.29
CA ILE A 242 -11.94 11.72 -13.47
C ILE A 242 -10.45 11.43 -13.34
N GLN A 243 -9.62 12.25 -14.00
CA GLN A 243 -8.17 12.16 -13.87
C GLN A 243 -7.77 12.38 -12.40
N PRO A 244 -6.94 11.49 -11.81
CA PRO A 244 -6.49 11.66 -10.45
C PRO A 244 -5.59 12.90 -10.32
N ASN A 245 -5.77 13.65 -9.23
CA ASN A 245 -4.96 14.82 -8.94
C ASN A 245 -3.48 14.42 -8.75
N PRO A 246 -2.54 14.94 -9.55
CA PRO A 246 -1.12 14.59 -9.42
C PRO A 246 -0.53 14.89 -8.04
N ALA A 247 -1.02 15.92 -7.33
CA ALA A 247 -0.53 16.26 -5.98
C ALA A 247 -0.89 15.18 -4.97
N GLY A 248 -2.17 14.79 -4.95
CA GLY A 248 -2.65 13.74 -4.06
C GLY A 248 -1.99 12.39 -4.36
N GLN A 249 -1.73 12.08 -5.64
CA GLN A 249 -1.00 10.88 -6.01
C GLN A 249 0.45 10.91 -5.50
N ALA A 250 1.13 12.04 -5.62
CA ALA A 250 2.48 12.21 -5.09
C ALA A 250 2.50 12.10 -3.54
N ASP A 251 1.53 12.69 -2.85
CA ASP A 251 1.43 12.65 -1.39
C ASP A 251 1.21 11.22 -0.87
N ILE A 252 0.37 10.42 -1.55
CA ILE A 252 0.18 9.00 -1.22
C ILE A 252 1.52 8.25 -1.35
N LEU A 253 2.22 8.43 -2.46
CA LEU A 253 3.49 7.75 -2.71
C LEU A 253 4.63 8.23 -1.80
N ALA A 254 4.64 9.51 -1.41
CA ALA A 254 5.61 10.04 -0.46
C ALA A 254 5.54 9.36 0.92
N GLY A 255 4.35 8.85 1.31
CA GLY A 255 4.17 8.02 2.50
C GLY A 255 4.74 6.60 2.38
N CYS A 256 4.97 6.10 1.15
CA CYS A 256 5.47 4.76 0.91
C CYS A 256 7.00 4.67 1.02
N ARG A 257 7.48 3.53 1.53
CA ARG A 257 8.91 3.24 1.72
C ARG A 257 9.33 1.99 0.96
N SER A 258 10.57 1.99 0.49
CA SER A 258 11.18 0.78 -0.07
C SER A 258 11.54 -0.22 1.04
N ILE A 259 11.37 -1.50 0.76
CA ILE A 259 11.81 -2.62 1.58
C ILE A 259 13.33 -2.73 1.48
N ASP A 260 14.04 -2.59 2.59
CA ASP A 260 15.49 -2.79 2.59
C ASP A 260 15.87 -4.27 2.42
N ALA A 261 17.13 -4.52 2.06
CA ALA A 261 17.60 -5.88 1.78
C ALA A 261 17.46 -6.83 2.97
N ARG A 262 17.65 -6.34 4.21
CA ARG A 262 17.55 -7.17 5.42
C ARG A 262 16.09 -7.55 5.68
N ALA A 263 15.18 -6.58 5.62
CA ALA A 263 13.75 -6.80 5.77
C ALA A 263 13.23 -7.79 4.71
N PHE A 264 13.68 -7.66 3.45
CA PHE A 264 13.32 -8.57 2.38
C PHE A 264 13.79 -10.01 2.64
N GLN A 265 15.06 -10.22 3.00
CA GLN A 265 15.57 -11.57 3.31
C GLN A 265 14.87 -12.19 4.53
N HIS A 266 14.62 -11.39 5.57
CA HIS A 266 13.90 -11.84 6.75
C HIS A 266 12.47 -12.29 6.42
N ALA A 267 11.74 -11.47 5.65
CA ALA A 267 10.39 -11.81 5.21
C ALA A 267 10.38 -13.08 4.32
N LEU A 268 11.34 -13.23 3.40
CA LEU A 268 11.48 -14.42 2.57
C LEU A 268 11.68 -15.68 3.42
N ALA A 269 12.60 -15.65 4.39
CA ALA A 269 12.85 -16.78 5.29
C ALA A 269 11.61 -17.16 6.12
N ARG A 270 10.81 -16.17 6.55
CA ARG A 270 9.55 -16.41 7.27
C ARG A 270 8.47 -17.03 6.38
N LEU A 271 8.44 -16.66 5.10
CA LEU A 271 7.51 -17.21 4.12
C LEU A 271 7.84 -18.65 3.70
N GLU A 272 9.12 -19.02 3.76
CA GLU A 272 9.60 -20.37 3.45
C GLU A 272 9.49 -21.34 4.63
N SER A 273 9.55 -20.79 5.84
CA SER A 273 9.30 -21.57 7.04
C SER A 273 7.85 -22.07 7.01
N PRO A 274 7.59 -23.36 7.27
CA PRO A 274 6.22 -23.82 7.43
C PRO A 274 5.56 -22.96 8.51
N PRO A 275 4.24 -22.66 8.39
CA PRO A 275 3.53 -22.11 9.53
C PRO A 275 3.86 -22.96 10.72
N THR A 276 4.48 -22.38 11.74
CA THR A 276 4.59 -23.02 13.04
C THR A 276 3.16 -23.22 13.52
N CYS A 277 2.55 -24.33 13.12
CA CYS A 277 1.55 -24.96 13.91
C CYS A 277 2.25 -25.14 15.25
N ALA A 278 1.75 -24.46 16.28
CA ALA A 278 2.12 -24.77 17.64
C ALA A 278 1.69 -26.22 17.89
N THR A 279 2.50 -27.15 17.41
CA THR A 279 2.46 -28.54 17.85
C THR A 279 3.16 -28.51 19.18
N GLU A 280 2.36 -28.34 20.24
CA GLU A 280 2.75 -28.75 21.58
C GLU A 280 3.30 -30.17 21.46
N THR A 281 4.62 -30.25 21.43
CA THR A 281 5.35 -31.51 21.49
C THR A 281 5.33 -31.88 22.97
N PRO A 282 4.78 -33.02 23.39
CA PRO A 282 4.81 -33.39 24.80
C PRO A 282 6.28 -33.59 25.22
N PRO A 283 6.74 -32.98 26.32
CA PRO A 283 8.15 -33.06 26.70
C PRO A 283 8.46 -34.45 27.27
N THR A 284 9.34 -35.19 26.60
CA THR A 284 10.12 -36.23 27.26
C THR A 284 11.29 -35.56 27.98
N ALA A 285 11.40 -35.85 29.26
CA ALA A 285 12.33 -35.27 30.22
C ALA A 285 13.81 -35.42 29.84
N ALA A 286 14.61 -34.36 30.01
CA ALA A 286 15.70 -34.29 31.01
C ALA A 286 16.56 -33.01 30.89
N GLN A 287 16.38 -32.13 31.89
CA GLN A 287 17.40 -31.35 32.62
C GLN A 287 18.06 -30.08 32.01
N PRO A 288 18.48 -29.12 32.88
CA PRO A 288 17.95 -27.77 32.85
C PRO A 288 18.96 -26.71 32.38
N HIS A 289 18.46 -25.72 31.64
CA HIS A 289 19.02 -24.36 31.61
C HIS A 289 17.87 -23.39 31.84
N ALA A 290 18.09 -22.48 32.80
CA ALA A 290 17.09 -21.54 33.27
C ALA A 290 16.76 -20.51 32.19
N GLU A 291 15.56 -20.63 31.60
CA GLU A 291 14.90 -19.54 30.88
C GLU A 291 13.98 -18.77 31.83
N PRO A 292 13.84 -17.45 31.66
CA PRO A 292 13.01 -16.61 32.53
C PRO A 292 11.55 -17.02 32.38
N GLN A 293 10.99 -17.58 33.46
CA GLN A 293 9.60 -17.97 33.56
C GLN A 293 8.72 -16.72 33.62
N TYR A 294 8.25 -16.25 32.47
CA TYR A 294 7.03 -15.44 32.45
C TYR A 294 5.86 -16.40 32.72
N ALA A 295 5.27 -16.30 33.91
CA ALA A 295 4.17 -17.17 34.31
C ALA A 295 2.98 -17.02 33.32
N PRO A 296 2.34 -18.13 32.91
CA PRO A 296 1.22 -18.08 31.97
C PRO A 296 0.01 -17.34 32.55
N ALA A 297 -0.75 -16.69 31.66
CA ALA A 297 -2.00 -15.99 31.98
C ALA A 297 -2.99 -16.97 32.64
N GLY A 298 -3.07 -16.92 33.97
CA GLY A 298 -3.84 -17.84 34.81
C GLY A 298 -3.28 -18.01 36.23
N ALA A 299 -2.02 -17.61 36.47
CA ALA A 299 -1.36 -17.78 37.78
C ALA A 299 -1.76 -16.74 38.85
N TYR A 300 -2.46 -15.67 38.47
CA TYR A 300 -2.77 -14.55 39.39
C TYR A 300 -4.26 -14.46 39.65
N ALA A 301 -4.62 -14.49 40.93
CA ALA A 301 -6.01 -14.47 41.39
C ALA A 301 -6.75 -13.15 41.07
N ASN A 302 -6.02 -12.06 40.81
CA ASN A 302 -6.57 -10.77 40.41
C ASN A 302 -5.52 -9.93 39.64
N PRO A 303 -5.95 -8.92 38.85
CA PRO A 303 -5.04 -8.08 38.07
C PRO A 303 -4.05 -7.27 38.92
N GLU A 304 -4.40 -6.96 40.17
CA GLU A 304 -3.49 -6.27 41.10
C GLU A 304 -2.28 -7.15 41.45
N ALA A 305 -2.50 -8.43 41.75
CA ALA A 305 -1.45 -9.40 42.08
C ALA A 305 -0.48 -9.61 40.91
N PHE A 306 -1.00 -9.59 39.68
CA PHE A 306 -0.18 -9.62 38.46
C PHE A 306 0.70 -8.36 38.34
N LEU A 307 0.10 -7.16 38.46
CA LEU A 307 0.86 -5.91 38.36
C LEU A 307 1.90 -5.77 39.48
N MET A 308 1.59 -6.26 40.68
CA MET A 308 2.53 -6.30 41.80
C MET A 308 3.69 -7.27 41.52
N ALA A 309 3.43 -8.42 40.90
CA ALA A 309 4.47 -9.35 40.50
C ALA A 309 5.37 -8.75 39.40
N VAL A 310 4.79 -8.15 38.36
CA VAL A 310 5.53 -7.46 37.28
C VAL A 310 6.39 -6.33 37.82
N MET A 311 5.87 -5.50 38.73
CA MET A 311 6.63 -4.39 39.34
C MET A 311 7.85 -4.87 40.16
N ASN A 312 7.73 -6.01 40.84
CA ASN A 312 8.76 -6.57 41.72
C ASN A 312 9.73 -7.53 41.03
N ASP A 313 9.48 -7.91 39.77
CA ASP A 313 10.35 -8.83 39.03
C ASP A 313 11.62 -8.11 38.52
N PRO A 314 12.83 -8.50 38.98
CA PRO A 314 14.08 -7.90 38.53
C PRO A 314 14.44 -8.26 37.07
N GLN A 315 13.85 -9.31 36.49
CA GLN A 315 14.04 -9.71 35.09
C GLN A 315 13.13 -8.91 34.14
N CYS A 316 12.09 -8.26 34.66
CA CYS A 316 11.20 -7.43 33.85
C CYS A 316 11.86 -6.07 33.50
N PRO A 317 11.83 -5.62 32.23
CA PRO A 317 12.36 -4.33 31.84
C PRO A 317 11.81 -3.18 32.69
N ILE A 318 12.67 -2.23 33.07
CA ILE A 318 12.32 -1.12 33.97
C ILE A 318 11.09 -0.31 33.49
N ALA A 319 10.90 -0.18 32.17
CA ALA A 319 9.76 0.50 31.59
C ALA A 319 8.42 -0.16 31.96
N HIS A 320 8.32 -1.50 31.82
CA HIS A 320 7.11 -2.24 32.19
C HIS A 320 6.87 -2.23 33.70
N ARG A 321 7.93 -2.20 34.51
CA ARG A 321 7.82 -2.06 35.98
C ARG A 321 7.26 -0.70 36.38
N ILE A 322 7.64 0.37 35.67
CA ILE A 322 7.12 1.74 35.88
C ILE A 322 5.65 1.82 35.45
N GLU A 323 5.26 1.22 34.33
CA GLU A 323 3.87 1.18 33.89
C GLU A 323 2.97 0.40 34.85
N ALA A 324 3.44 -0.74 35.37
CA ALA A 324 2.73 -1.49 36.38
C ALA A 324 2.56 -0.69 37.69
N ALA A 325 3.61 0.01 38.15
CA ALA A 325 3.52 0.89 39.30
C ALA A 325 2.50 2.03 39.09
N ARG A 326 2.47 2.61 37.89
CA ARG A 326 1.51 3.68 37.53
C ARG A 326 0.07 3.18 37.53
N ALA A 327 -0.16 1.96 37.04
CA ALA A 327 -1.48 1.33 37.04
C ALA A 327 -2.01 1.02 38.46
N LEU A 328 -1.12 0.84 39.45
CA LEU A 328 -1.46 0.59 40.86
C LEU A 328 -1.76 1.86 41.68
N LEU A 329 -1.36 3.06 41.20
CA LEU A 329 -1.57 4.33 41.92
C LEU A 329 -3.04 4.65 42.27
N PRO A 330 -4.04 4.40 41.40
CA PRO A 330 -5.44 4.68 41.71
C PRO A 330 -5.98 3.82 42.86
N TYR A 331 -5.49 2.59 43.01
CA TYR A 331 -5.98 1.63 44.00
C TYR A 331 -5.38 1.85 45.40
N ARG A 332 -4.18 2.45 45.48
CA ARG A 332 -3.54 2.81 46.77
C ARG A 332 -4.17 4.02 47.47
N LYS A 333 -5.01 4.80 46.78
CA LYS A 333 -5.69 5.97 47.37
C LYS A 333 -7.07 5.66 47.98
N GLY A 334 -7.47 4.39 47.99
CA GLY A 334 -8.79 3.92 48.43
C GLY A 334 -8.80 3.12 49.74
N ALA A 335 -7.88 3.35 50.68
CA ALA A 335 -8.00 2.81 52.03
C ALA A 335 -8.62 3.86 52.98
N PRO A 336 -9.90 3.74 53.37
CA PRO A 336 -10.36 4.33 54.62
C PRO A 336 -9.78 3.53 55.80
N GLN A 337 -9.44 4.24 56.89
CA GLN A 337 -9.17 3.66 58.20
C GLN A 337 -10.40 2.94 58.76
#